data_AF-E1NV31-F1
#
_entry.id   AF-E1NV31-F1
#
_cell.length_a   1.000
_cell.length_b   1.000
_cell.length_c   1.000
_cell.angle_alpha   90.00
_cell.angle_beta   90.00
_cell.angle_gamma   90.00
#
_symmetry.space_group_name_H-M   'P 1'
#
loop_
_entity.id
_entity.type
_entity.pdbx_description
1 polymer ?
#
loop_
_entity_poly.entity_id
_entity_poly.type
_entity_poly.pdbx_seq_one_letter_code
_entity_poly.pdbx_strand_id
1 'polypeptide(L)' 'MQHGIDIGKPYETMWLDPDENGVVYYSGVQYIVFGTCEEQFESGVGDIIIRCVYSFPTPLGIEGDFFILEAYPMYLCLDR' A
#
# COMPACT_ATOMS: atom_id res chain seq x y z
N MET A 1 1.16 -11.57 -20.68
CA MET A 1 1.81 -11.05 -19.46
C MET A 1 0.71 -10.92 -18.43
N GLN A 2 0.78 -11.70 -17.35
CA GLN A 2 -0.21 -11.59 -16.27
C GLN A 2 0.25 -10.41 -15.41
N HIS A 3 -0.41 -9.27 -15.56
CA HIS A 3 -0.21 -8.14 -14.67
C HIS A 3 -0.70 -8.58 -13.28
N GLY A 4 0.23 -8.80 -12.38
CA GLY A 4 -0.02 -9.21 -11.00
C GLY A 4 0.61 -8.20 -10.06
N ILE A 5 -0.07 -7.91 -8.97
CA ILE A 5 0.52 -7.19 -7.85
C ILE A 5 1.18 -8.28 -7.00
N ASP A 6 2.50 -8.27 -6.89
CA ASP A 6 3.17 -9.05 -5.86
C ASP A 6 2.87 -8.37 -4.52
N ILE A 7 1.87 -8.90 -3.82
CA ILE A 7 1.50 -8.44 -2.48
C ILE A 7 2.50 -9.06 -1.50
N GLY A 8 3.77 -8.70 -1.66
CA GLY A 8 4.71 -8.75 -0.54
C GLY A 8 4.11 -7.96 0.62
N LYS A 9 4.39 -8.39 1.85
CA LYS A 9 3.97 -7.70 3.08
C LYS A 9 4.12 -6.18 2.87
N PRO A 10 3.13 -5.35 3.25
CA PRO A 10 3.21 -3.91 3.06
C PRO A 10 4.55 -3.37 3.54
N TYR A 11 5.06 -2.33 2.87
CA TYR A 11 6.34 -1.70 3.21
C TYR A 11 6.18 -0.95 4.55
N GLU A 12 6.08 -1.71 5.64
CA GLU A 12 5.91 -1.22 6.99
C GLU A 12 7.23 -0.61 7.45
N THR A 13 7.23 0.71 7.62
CA THR A 13 8.36 1.42 8.23
C THR A 13 8.42 1.21 9.74
N MET A 14 7.33 0.74 10.37
CA MET A 14 7.24 0.49 11.81
C MET A 14 6.17 -0.57 12.13
N TRP A 15 6.44 -1.42 13.11
CA TRP A 15 5.45 -2.31 13.69
C TRP A 15 4.37 -1.48 14.39
N LEU A 16 3.09 -1.76 14.11
CA LEU A 16 1.96 -1.11 14.76
C LEU A 16 1.32 -2.08 15.75
N ASP A 17 1.13 -1.62 16.99
CA ASP A 17 0.41 -2.39 17.99
C ASP A 17 -1.10 -2.37 17.69
N PRO A 18 -1.79 -3.52 17.77
CA PRO A 18 -3.23 -3.55 17.70
C PRO A 18 -3.85 -2.83 18.91
N ASP A 19 -5.06 -2.29 18.71
CA ASP A 19 -5.85 -1.70 19.79
C ASP A 19 -6.39 -2.77 20.77
N GLU A 20 -7.18 -2.34 21.75
CA GLU A 20 -7.82 -3.22 22.74
C GLU A 20 -8.72 -4.31 22.12
N ASN A 21 -9.21 -4.07 20.90
CA ASN A 21 -10.06 -4.98 20.13
C ASN A 21 -9.27 -5.88 19.17
N GLY A 22 -7.93 -5.77 19.12
CA GLY A 22 -7.11 -6.54 18.20
C GLY A 22 -7.06 -5.96 16.78
N VAL A 23 -7.42 -4.69 16.60
CA VAL A 23 -7.44 -4.01 15.29
C VAL A 23 -6.19 -3.16 15.12
N VAL A 24 -5.48 -3.35 14.01
CA VAL A 24 -4.39 -2.47 13.58
C VAL A 24 -4.92 -1.45 12.59
N TYR A 25 -4.75 -0.17 12.90
CA TYR A 25 -5.08 0.95 12.01
C TYR A 25 -3.86 1.40 11.22
N TYR A 26 -3.97 1.37 9.90
CA TYR A 26 -2.97 1.92 8.99
C TYR A 26 -3.50 3.22 8.37
N SER A 27 -2.80 4.31 8.64
CA SER A 27 -3.09 5.62 8.03
C SER A 27 -2.74 5.69 6.54
N GLY A 28 -1.93 4.75 6.05
CA GLY A 28 -1.56 4.60 4.64
C GLY A 28 -0.72 3.35 4.42
N VAL A 29 -1.18 2.47 3.54
CA VAL A 29 -0.46 1.25 3.14
C VAL A 29 0.05 1.43 1.72
N GLN A 30 1.37 1.36 1.54
CA GLN A 30 2.02 1.57 0.25
C GLN A 30 2.41 0.25 -0.42
N TYR A 31 2.13 0.16 -1.73
CA TYR A 31 2.45 -0.98 -2.59
C TYR A 31 3.28 -0.51 -3.78
N ILE A 32 4.30 -1.29 -4.12
CA ILE A 32 5.11 -1.06 -5.31
C ILE A 32 4.49 -1.83 -6.46
N VAL A 33 4.18 -1.13 -7.55
CA VAL A 33 3.61 -1.74 -8.76
C VAL A 33 4.61 -1.56 -9.90
N PHE A 34 5.04 -2.68 -10.47
CA PHE A 34 5.95 -2.68 -11.63
C PHE A 34 5.20 -2.25 -12.90
N GLY A 35 5.79 -1.32 -13.65
CA GLY A 35 5.25 -0.71 -14.85
C GLY A 35 5.13 0.81 -14.75
N THR A 36 4.46 1.41 -15.72
CA THR A 36 4.18 2.84 -15.78
C THR A 36 2.73 3.12 -15.37
N CYS A 37 2.49 4.28 -14.76
CA CYS A 37 1.16 4.81 -14.47
C CYS A 37 0.96 6.08 -15.28
N GLU A 38 -0.06 6.11 -16.13
CA GLU A 38 -0.22 7.18 -17.12
C GLU A 38 -0.71 8.52 -16.51
N GLU A 39 -1.31 8.53 -15.31
CA GLU A 39 -1.82 9.75 -14.64
C GLU A 39 -1.80 9.66 -13.10
N GLN A 40 -1.99 10.81 -12.42
CA GLN A 40 -2.33 10.84 -10.99
C GLN A 40 -3.69 10.17 -10.78
N PHE A 41 -3.66 8.89 -10.43
CA PHE A 41 -4.84 8.08 -10.16
C PHE A 41 -5.30 8.24 -8.70
N GLU A 42 -6.59 8.45 -8.49
CA GLU A 42 -7.28 8.29 -7.20
C GLU A 42 -8.63 7.61 -7.45
N SER A 43 -8.94 6.59 -6.65
CA SER A 43 -10.20 5.85 -6.73
C SER A 43 -10.62 5.33 -5.36
N GLY A 44 -11.92 5.19 -5.14
CA GLY A 44 -12.48 4.68 -3.90
C GLY A 44 -13.10 3.29 -4.07
N VAL A 45 -12.90 2.42 -3.09
CA VAL A 45 -13.60 1.14 -2.95
C VAL A 45 -14.15 1.04 -1.52
N GLY A 46 -15.47 1.24 -1.38
CA GLY A 46 -16.08 1.39 -0.05
C GLY A 46 -15.51 2.62 0.65
N ASP A 47 -14.99 2.42 1.86
CA ASP A 47 -14.39 3.49 2.67
C ASP A 47 -12.88 3.65 2.45
N ILE A 48 -12.29 2.86 1.54
CA ILE A 48 -10.85 2.89 1.24
C ILE A 48 -10.61 3.74 -0.01
N ILE A 49 -9.68 4.67 0.09
CA ILE A 49 -9.12 5.44 -1.02
C ILE A 49 -7.81 4.78 -1.47
N ILE A 50 -7.67 4.57 -2.76
CA ILE A 50 -6.45 4.10 -3.42
C ILE A 50 -5.96 5.22 -4.33
N ARG A 51 -4.70 5.63 -4.17
CA ARG A 51 -4.11 6.69 -4.99
C ARG A 51 -2.67 6.41 -5.38
N CYS A 52 -2.23 7.00 -6.49
CA CYS A 52 -0.82 7.02 -6.87
C CYS A 52 -0.09 8.11 -6.08
N VAL A 53 1.00 7.75 -5.38
CA VAL A 53 1.78 8.70 -4.56
C VAL A 53 3.24 8.76 -5.00
N TYR A 54 3.86 9.92 -4.78
CA TYR A 54 5.28 10.16 -5.05
C TYR A 54 6.12 10.36 -3.78
N SER A 55 5.47 10.34 -2.62
CA SER A 55 6.14 10.43 -1.32
C SER A 55 6.27 9.03 -0.71
N PHE A 56 7.45 8.44 -0.90
CA PHE A 56 7.79 7.11 -0.41
C PHE A 56 9.29 7.00 -0.15
N PRO A 57 9.74 6.13 0.76
CA PRO A 57 11.16 5.83 0.90
C PRO A 57 11.65 5.15 -0.39
N THR A 58 12.75 5.64 -0.98
CA THR A 58 13.32 5.07 -2.20
C THR A 58 13.58 3.57 -2.01
N PRO A 59 12.91 2.68 -2.76
CA PRO A 59 13.12 1.25 -2.61
C PRO A 59 14.51 0.86 -3.15
N LEU A 60 15.23 0.02 -2.40
CA LEU A 60 16.54 -0.50 -2.81
C LEU A 60 16.35 -1.79 -3.61
N GLY A 61 17.09 -1.95 -4.71
CA GLY A 61 17.12 -3.19 -5.48
C GLY A 61 15.91 -3.40 -6.40
N ILE A 62 15.14 -2.35 -6.70
CA ILE A 62 14.09 -2.37 -7.71
C ILE A 62 14.65 -1.84 -9.02
N GLU A 63 14.55 -2.65 -10.06
CA GLU A 63 14.97 -2.32 -11.42
C GLU A 63 13.74 -2.21 -12.33
N GLY A 64 13.81 -1.32 -13.32
CA GLY A 64 12.70 -1.04 -14.26
C GLY A 64 11.74 0.03 -13.76
N ASP A 65 10.72 0.32 -14.57
CA ASP A 65 9.69 1.30 -14.23
C ASP A 65 8.77 0.76 -13.13
N PHE A 66 8.43 1.61 -12.17
CA PHE A 66 7.44 1.31 -11.13
C PHE A 66 6.73 2.58 -10.68
N PHE A 67 5.59 2.40 -10.03
CA PHE A 67 4.86 3.44 -9.31
C PHE A 67 4.37 2.92 -7.97
N ILE A 68 3.97 3.84 -7.08
CA ILE A 68 3.50 3.50 -5.74
C ILE A 68 2.01 3.77 -5.63
N LEU A 69 1.27 2.77 -5.16
CA LEU A 69 -0.11 2.92 -4.73
C LEU A 69 -0.18 3.03 -3.22
N GLU A 70 -0.96 3.98 -2.71
CA GLU A 70 -1.29 4.09 -1.30
C GLU A 70 -2.78 3.83 -1.10
N ALA A 71 -3.10 2.91 -0.17
CA ALA A 71 -4.45 2.60 0.26
C ALA A 71 -4.70 3.10 1.69
N TYR A 72 -5.76 3.87 1.91
CA TYR A 72 -6.10 4.39 3.24
C TYR A 72 -7.58 4.80 3.37
N PRO A 73 -8.13 4.80 4.59
CA PRO A 73 -7.62 4.09 5.77
C PRO A 73 -7.73 2.58 5.59
N MET A 74 -6.83 1.81 6.23
CA MET A 74 -6.89 0.35 6.23
C MET A 74 -6.96 -0.16 7.67
N TYR A 75 -7.81 -1.17 7.90
CA TYR A 75 -7.99 -1.82 9.19
C TYR A 75 -7.70 -3.31 9.05
N LEU A 76 -6.79 -3.82 9.86
CA LEU A 76 -6.49 -5.25 9.92
C LEU A 76 -6.94 -5.80 11.28
N CYS A 77 -7.94 -6.67 11.27
CA CYS A 77 -8.33 -7.43 12.45
C CYS A 77 -7.38 -8.62 12.58
N LEU A 78 -6.68 -8.73 13.71
CA LEU A 78 -5.89 -9.90 14.01
C LEU A 78 -6.79 -10.97 14.63
N ASP A 79 -6.98 -12.09 13.95
CA ASP A 79 -7.65 -13.26 14.52
C ASP A 79 -6.82 -13.75 15.72
N ARG A 80 -7.46 -13.83 16.90
CA ARG A 80 -6.87 -14.38 18.13
C ARG A 80 -6.84 -15.90 18.13
#